data_AF-A0A953Y904-F1
#
_entry.id   AF-A0A953Y904-F1
#
_cell.length_a   1.000
_cell.length_b   1.000
_cell.length_c   1.000
_cell.angle_alpha   90.00
_cell.angle_beta   90.00
_cell.angle_gamma   90.00
#
_symmetry.space_group_name_H-M   'P 1'
#
loop_
_entity.id
_entity.type
_entity.pdbx_description
1 polymer ?
#
loop_
_entity_poly.entity_id
_entity_poly.type
_entity_poly.pdbx_seq_one_letter_code
_entity_poly.pdbx_strand_id
1 'polypeptide(L)'
;MSSASERLRSTLYASLHDQLCELGVECGLLTREQVTGAPRDGTFEQRLLRDGVLTLAQLSELRRAAAYRVGRTEDKALGGLMASHGYVPESVVQASLDLQRKTFEEGGRLVRLSELMVRSGTLTPGHLVALRRLRSLSFSD
;
A
#
# COMPACT_ATOMS: atom_id res chain seq x y z
N MET A 1 9.71 12.44 22.53
CA MET A 1 10.20 11.63 21.39
C MET A 1 9.07 10.83 20.70
N SER A 2 7.88 11.42 20.47
CA SER A 2 6.71 10.74 19.85
C SER A 2 6.43 11.14 18.39
N SER A 3 7.03 12.22 17.88
CA SER A 3 6.48 12.88 16.68
C SER A 3 6.77 12.22 15.33
N ALA A 4 7.81 11.38 15.19
CA ALA A 4 8.14 10.78 13.88
C ALA A 4 7.25 9.58 13.54
N SER A 5 7.03 8.66 14.49
CA SER A 5 6.13 7.52 14.29
C SER A 5 4.67 7.94 14.16
N GLU A 6 4.27 9.00 14.85
CA GLU A 6 2.91 9.55 14.80
C GLU A 6 2.63 10.25 13.46
N ARG A 7 3.63 10.98 12.93
CA ARG A 7 3.59 11.54 11.57
C ARG A 7 3.53 10.44 10.50
N LEU A 8 4.37 9.41 10.59
CA LEU A 8 4.35 8.29 9.64
C LEU A 8 3.03 7.53 9.64
N ARG A 9 2.43 7.28 10.81
CA ARG A 9 1.09 6.67 10.90
C ARG A 9 0.02 7.57 10.29
N SER A 10 0.07 8.88 10.54
CA SER A 10 -0.85 9.85 9.97
C SER A 10 -0.77 9.90 8.43
N THR A 11 0.45 9.91 7.86
CA THR A 11 0.65 9.91 6.40
C THR A 11 0.19 8.61 5.75
N LEU A 12 0.49 7.45 6.36
CA LEU A 12 0.03 6.15 5.86
C LEU A 12 -1.49 6.03 5.94
N TYR A 13 -2.11 6.55 7.00
CA TYR A 13 -3.55 6.55 7.17
C TYR A 13 -4.25 7.47 6.16
N ALA A 14 -3.68 8.66 5.90
CA ALA A 14 -4.16 9.56 4.86
C ALA A 14 -4.08 8.90 3.47
N SER A 15 -2.97 8.23 3.16
CA SER A 15 -2.82 7.49 1.90
C SER A 15 -3.82 6.34 1.77
N LEU A 16 -4.10 5.61 2.85
CA LEU A 16 -5.09 4.54 2.85
C LEU A 16 -6.51 5.07 2.67
N HIS A 17 -6.86 6.15 3.37
CA HIS A 17 -8.16 6.81 3.24
C HIS A 17 -8.39 7.31 1.82
N ASP A 18 -7.41 8.00 1.24
CA ASP A 18 -7.49 8.52 -0.13
C ASP A 18 -7.70 7.37 -1.13
N GLN A 19 -6.94 6.26 -0.99
CA GLN A 19 -7.12 5.08 -1.84
C GLN A 19 -8.47 4.38 -1.63
N LEU A 20 -9.00 4.35 -0.42
CA LEU A 20 -10.34 3.82 -0.14
C LEU A 20 -11.41 4.64 -0.84
N CYS A 21 -11.34 5.97 -0.74
CA CYS A 21 -12.26 6.89 -1.41
C CYS A 21 -12.19 6.77 -2.94
N GLU A 22 -10.99 6.74 -3.50
CA GLU A 22 -10.77 6.55 -4.95
C GLU A 22 -11.36 5.23 -5.44
N LEU A 23 -10.99 4.11 -4.79
CA LEU A 23 -11.51 2.79 -5.14
C LEU A 23 -13.03 2.71 -4.97
N GLY A 24 -13.57 3.32 -3.92
CA GLY A 24 -15.01 3.30 -3.65
C GLY A 24 -15.78 3.95 -4.79
N VAL A 25 -15.27 5.06 -5.32
CA VAL A 25 -15.83 5.73 -6.50
C VAL A 25 -15.64 4.91 -7.77
N GLU A 26 -14.43 4.38 -8.01
CA GLU A 26 -14.14 3.57 -9.19
C GLU A 26 -15.01 2.31 -9.28
N CYS A 27 -15.28 1.67 -8.14
CA CYS A 27 -16.14 0.49 -8.06
C CYS A 27 -17.64 0.82 -8.03
N GLY A 28 -18.02 2.10 -8.09
CA GLY A 28 -19.42 2.55 -8.00
C GLY A 28 -20.07 2.30 -6.63
N LEU A 29 -19.27 2.06 -5.60
CA LEU A 29 -19.73 1.86 -4.22
C LEU A 29 -19.95 3.18 -3.49
N LEU A 30 -19.25 4.24 -3.92
CA LEU A 30 -19.34 5.60 -3.39
C LEU A 30 -19.55 6.59 -4.53
N THR A 31 -20.17 7.72 -4.24
CA THR A 31 -20.24 8.86 -5.17
C THR A 31 -19.12 9.86 -4.88
N ARG A 32 -18.82 10.74 -5.85
CA ARG A 32 -17.83 11.81 -5.67
C ARG A 32 -18.25 12.77 -4.57
N GLU A 33 -19.54 13.04 -4.43
CA GLU A 33 -20.09 13.91 -3.38
C GLU A 33 -19.86 13.31 -1.99
N GLN A 34 -20.01 11.99 -1.84
CA GLN A 34 -19.83 11.31 -0.57
C GLN A 34 -18.39 11.37 -0.06
N VAL A 35 -17.40 11.34 -0.96
CA VAL A 35 -15.96 11.37 -0.61
C VAL A 35 -15.38 12.78 -0.52
N THR A 36 -16.03 13.79 -1.12
CA THR A 36 -15.51 15.16 -1.13
C THR A 36 -15.54 15.75 0.28
N GLY A 37 -14.37 16.14 0.80
CA GLY A 37 -14.24 16.65 2.16
C GLY A 37 -14.45 15.60 3.25
N ALA A 38 -14.38 14.31 2.91
CA ALA A 38 -14.47 13.23 3.89
C ALA A 38 -13.37 13.36 4.97
N PRO A 39 -13.73 13.24 6.26
CA PRO A 39 -12.76 13.34 7.33
C PRO A 39 -11.83 12.12 7.36
N ARG A 40 -10.54 12.37 7.64
CA ARG A 40 -9.46 11.36 7.67
C ARG A 40 -9.24 10.74 9.07
N ASP A 41 -10.25 10.80 9.92
CA ASP A 41 -10.19 10.43 11.35
C ASP A 41 -10.93 9.12 11.69
N GLY A 42 -11.34 8.36 10.67
CA GLY A 42 -12.05 7.09 10.82
C GLY A 42 -13.56 7.22 11.03
N THR A 43 -14.09 8.44 11.19
CA THR A 43 -15.54 8.67 11.30
C THR A 43 -16.26 8.53 9.97
N PHE A 44 -15.54 8.71 8.86
CA PHE A 44 -16.08 8.56 7.51
C PHE A 44 -16.64 7.16 7.27
N GLU A 45 -15.86 6.11 7.56
CA GLU A 45 -16.32 4.75 7.31
C GLU A 45 -17.44 4.32 8.26
N GLN A 46 -17.44 4.83 9.50
CA GLN A 46 -18.56 4.62 10.42
C GLN A 46 -19.85 5.25 9.88
N ARG A 47 -19.75 6.46 9.30
CA ARG A 47 -20.88 7.12 8.63
C ARG A 47 -21.39 6.30 7.45
N LEU A 48 -20.51 5.77 6.60
CA LEU A 48 -20.90 4.93 5.46
C LEU A 48 -21.67 3.67 5.88
N LEU A 49 -21.27 3.05 6.99
CA LEU A 49 -21.99 1.89 7.55
C LEU A 49 -23.34 2.29 8.15
N ARG A 50 -23.35 3.35 8.98
CA ARG A 50 -24.54 3.83 9.69
C ARG A 50 -25.63 4.26 8.70
N ASP A 51 -25.24 4.94 7.63
CA ASP A 51 -26.16 5.48 6.62
C ASP A 51 -26.55 4.40 5.58
N GLY A 52 -26.06 3.16 5.73
CA GLY A 52 -26.39 2.04 4.85
C GLY A 52 -25.76 2.12 3.45
N VAL A 53 -24.82 3.04 3.23
CA VAL A 53 -24.12 3.21 1.94
C VAL A 53 -23.25 1.99 1.66
N LEU A 54 -22.57 1.48 2.68
CA LEU A 54 -21.80 0.23 2.59
C LEU A 54 -22.28 -0.76 3.65
N THR A 55 -22.27 -2.03 3.27
CA THR A 55 -22.26 -3.13 4.23
C THR A 55 -20.87 -3.29 4.86
N LEU A 56 -20.80 -3.94 6.02
CA LEU A 56 -19.53 -4.27 6.66
C LEU A 56 -18.61 -5.10 5.74
N ALA A 57 -19.18 -6.01 4.97
CA ALA A 57 -18.46 -6.82 4.00
C ALA A 57 -17.84 -5.97 2.89
N GLN A 58 -18.63 -5.07 2.28
CA GLN A 58 -18.13 -4.15 1.24
C GLN A 58 -17.03 -3.23 1.78
N LEU A 59 -17.19 -2.70 2.99
CA LEU A 59 -16.16 -1.86 3.61
C LEU A 59 -14.87 -2.65 3.87
N SER A 60 -14.97 -3.89 4.35
CA SER A 60 -13.82 -4.76 4.58
C SER A 60 -13.06 -5.05 3.28
N GLU A 61 -13.79 -5.39 2.21
CA GLU A 61 -13.23 -5.63 0.90
C GLU A 61 -12.57 -4.38 0.30
N LEU A 62 -13.22 -3.23 0.43
CA LEU A 62 -12.69 -1.96 -0.04
C LEU A 62 -11.41 -1.56 0.70
N ARG A 63 -11.37 -1.75 2.03
CA ARG A 63 -10.16 -1.55 2.84
C ARG A 63 -9.03 -2.47 2.41
N ARG A 64 -9.34 -3.73 2.12
CA ARG A 64 -8.35 -4.71 1.64
C ARG A 64 -7.76 -4.27 0.30
N ALA A 65 -8.62 -3.86 -0.65
CA ALA A 65 -8.18 -3.37 -1.96
C ALA A 65 -7.35 -2.08 -1.86
N ALA A 66 -7.75 -1.15 -0.99
CA ALA A 66 -7.01 0.09 -0.74
C ALA A 66 -5.63 -0.19 -0.14
N ALA A 67 -5.56 -1.06 0.88
CA ALA A 67 -4.30 -1.46 1.49
C ALA A 67 -3.38 -2.16 0.48
N TYR A 68 -3.93 -2.98 -0.41
CA TYR A 68 -3.19 -3.57 -1.52
C TYR A 68 -2.62 -2.49 -2.46
N ARG A 69 -3.42 -1.52 -2.91
CA ARG A 69 -2.94 -0.44 -3.79
C ARG A 69 -1.80 0.35 -3.15
N VAL A 70 -1.96 0.78 -1.89
CA VAL A 70 -0.91 1.50 -1.16
C VAL A 70 0.37 0.65 -1.12
N GLY A 71 0.28 -0.58 -0.61
CA GLY A 71 1.46 -1.43 -0.46
C GLY A 71 2.10 -1.81 -1.79
N ARG A 72 1.30 -1.96 -2.85
CA ARG A 72 1.76 -2.23 -4.22
C ARG A 72 2.52 -1.05 -4.81
N THR A 73 2.03 0.18 -4.60
CA THR A 73 2.70 1.40 -5.04
C THR A 73 4.03 1.58 -4.31
N GLU A 74 4.05 1.36 -2.99
CA GLU A 74 5.31 1.38 -2.22
C GLU A 74 6.32 0.35 -2.73
N ASP A 75 5.87 -0.86 -3.04
CA ASP A 75 6.73 -1.93 -3.51
C ASP A 75 7.24 -1.67 -4.94
N LYS A 76 6.45 -1.05 -5.82
CA LYS A 76 6.93 -0.57 -7.13
C LYS A 76 8.02 0.49 -6.97
N ALA A 77 7.82 1.47 -6.10
CA ALA A 77 8.82 2.50 -5.84
C ALA A 77 10.12 1.88 -5.28
N LEU A 78 9.98 0.95 -4.33
CA LEU A 78 11.12 0.20 -3.80
C LEU A 78 11.83 -0.62 -4.89
N GLY A 79 11.09 -1.30 -5.76
CA GLY A 79 11.64 -2.05 -6.88
C GLY A 79 12.43 -1.17 -7.86
N GLY A 80 11.93 0.03 -8.15
CA GLY A 80 12.64 1.03 -8.96
C GLY A 80 13.95 1.48 -8.31
N LEU A 81 13.97 1.68 -6.99
CA LEU A 81 15.21 1.97 -6.25
C LEU A 81 16.19 0.79 -6.31
N MET A 82 15.70 -0.44 -6.13
CA MET A 82 16.54 -1.63 -6.20
C MET A 82 17.21 -1.77 -7.58
N ALA A 83 16.46 -1.55 -8.66
CA ALA A 83 16.98 -1.64 -10.02
C ALA A 83 17.95 -0.50 -10.37
N SER A 84 17.60 0.75 -10.03
CA SER A 84 18.43 1.93 -10.33
C SER A 84 19.78 1.91 -9.61
N HIS A 85 19.85 1.33 -8.41
CA HIS A 85 21.09 1.14 -7.65
C HIS A 85 21.84 -0.16 -7.99
N GLY A 86 21.35 -0.94 -8.98
CA GLY A 86 22.03 -2.14 -9.46
C GLY A 86 21.99 -3.33 -8.50
N TYR A 87 21.10 -3.33 -7.50
CA TYR A 87 20.96 -4.47 -6.58
C TYR A 87 20.39 -5.71 -7.28
N VAL A 88 19.45 -5.48 -8.21
CA VAL A 88 18.75 -6.53 -8.96
C VAL A 88 18.37 -5.99 -10.34
N PRO A 89 18.32 -6.83 -11.39
CA PRO A 89 17.81 -6.41 -12.70
C PRO A 89 16.32 -6.03 -12.64
N GLU A 90 15.92 -5.07 -13.47
CA GLU A 90 14.53 -4.62 -13.58
C GLU A 90 13.56 -5.76 -13.96
N SER A 91 14.00 -6.68 -14.81
CA SER A 91 13.22 -7.88 -15.18
C SER A 91 12.88 -8.75 -13.97
N VAL A 92 13.78 -8.85 -12.99
CA VAL A 92 13.57 -9.64 -11.78
C VAL A 92 12.65 -8.90 -10.79
N VAL A 93 12.76 -7.57 -10.73
CA VAL A 93 11.78 -6.73 -10.01
C VAL A 93 10.39 -6.96 -10.59
N GLN A 94 10.24 -6.87 -11.91
CA GLN A 94 8.95 -7.05 -12.57
C GLN A 94 8.36 -8.45 -12.34
N ALA A 95 9.18 -9.51 -12.48
CA ALA A 95 8.73 -10.87 -12.20
C ALA A 95 8.27 -11.06 -10.75
N SER A 96 8.97 -10.46 -9.78
CA SER A 96 8.61 -10.52 -8.36
C SER A 96 7.34 -9.70 -8.07
N LEU A 97 7.17 -8.57 -8.75
CA LEU A 97 5.98 -7.75 -8.71
C LEU A 97 4.77 -8.50 -9.31
N ASP A 98 4.94 -9.31 -10.34
CA ASP A 98 3.86 -10.12 -10.93
C ASP A 98 3.47 -11.30 -10.02
N LEU A 99 4.46 -11.94 -9.39
CA LEU A 99 4.22 -12.97 -8.37
C LEU A 99 3.45 -12.41 -7.18
N GLN A 100 3.77 -11.19 -6.74
CA GLN A 100 3.04 -10.49 -5.69
C GLN A 100 1.55 -10.33 -6.05
N ARG A 101 1.25 -9.88 -7.28
CA ARG A 101 -0.13 -9.71 -7.75
C ARG A 101 -0.86 -11.05 -7.70
N LYS A 102 -0.28 -12.10 -8.29
CA LYS A 102 -0.87 -13.44 -8.31
C LYS A 102 -1.15 -13.97 -6.90
N THR A 103 -0.20 -13.80 -5.98
CA THR A 103 -0.35 -14.22 -4.57
C THR A 103 -1.50 -13.48 -3.88
N PHE A 104 -1.68 -12.18 -4.18
CA PHE A 104 -2.78 -11.41 -3.63
C PHE A 104 -4.14 -11.86 -4.20
N GLU A 105 -4.22 -12.10 -5.51
CA GLU A 105 -5.43 -12.59 -6.19
C GLU A 105 -5.88 -13.95 -5.64
N GLU A 106 -4.94 -14.85 -5.34
CA GLU A 106 -5.23 -16.20 -4.83
C GLU A 106 -5.52 -16.23 -3.32
N GLY A 107 -4.79 -15.44 -2.52
CA GLY A 107 -4.80 -15.57 -1.06
C GLY A 107 -5.32 -14.34 -0.29
N GLY A 108 -5.65 -13.25 -0.98
CA GLY A 108 -6.14 -12.00 -0.37
C GLY A 108 -5.11 -11.26 0.51
N ARG A 109 -3.87 -11.75 0.58
CA ARG A 109 -2.79 -11.17 1.40
C ARG A 109 -1.69 -10.60 0.51
N LEU A 110 -1.36 -9.33 0.74
CA LEU A 110 -0.18 -8.71 0.14
C LEU A 110 1.09 -9.27 0.80
N VAL A 111 1.88 -10.03 0.04
CA VAL A 111 3.25 -10.39 0.43
C VAL A 111 4.19 -9.32 -0.11
N ARG A 112 5.06 -8.74 0.73
CA ARG A 112 5.92 -7.62 0.31
C ARG A 112 6.95 -8.04 -0.73
N LEU A 113 7.25 -7.17 -1.69
CA LEU A 113 8.24 -7.41 -2.74
C LEU A 113 9.59 -7.87 -2.16
N SER A 114 10.08 -7.16 -1.14
CA SER A 114 11.33 -7.49 -0.45
C SER A 114 11.36 -8.91 0.13
N GLU A 115 10.21 -9.38 0.63
CA GLU A 115 10.08 -10.72 1.20
C GLU A 115 10.11 -11.79 0.11
N LEU A 116 9.39 -11.57 -1.01
CA LEU A 116 9.42 -12.45 -2.17
C LEU A 116 10.85 -12.58 -2.75
N MET A 117 11.57 -11.46 -2.82
CA MET A 117 12.93 -11.43 -3.35
C MET A 117 13.95 -12.09 -2.41
N VAL A 118 13.77 -12.00 -1.09
CA VAL A 118 14.61 -12.77 -0.15
C VAL A 118 14.31 -14.27 -0.23
N ARG A 119 13.02 -14.65 -0.27
CA ARG A 119 12.62 -16.06 -0.36
C ARG A 119 13.10 -16.74 -1.65
N SER A 120 13.18 -16.00 -2.75
CA SER A 120 13.74 -16.49 -4.02
C SER A 120 15.26 -16.47 -4.08
N GLY A 121 15.96 -15.94 -3.06
CA GLY A 121 17.41 -15.79 -3.04
C GLY A 121 17.95 -14.63 -3.90
N THR A 122 17.06 -13.85 -4.50
CA THR A 122 17.40 -12.69 -5.34
C THR A 122 17.99 -11.54 -4.52
N LEU A 123 17.53 -11.37 -3.29
CA LEU A 123 18.08 -10.40 -2.34
C LEU A 123 18.67 -11.10 -1.13
N THR A 124 19.80 -10.57 -0.65
CA THR A 124 20.34 -10.93 0.66
C THR A 124 19.68 -10.09 1.76
N PRO A 125 19.69 -10.57 3.02
CA PRO A 125 19.27 -9.75 4.16
C PRO A 125 20.05 -8.42 4.27
N GLY A 126 21.33 -8.42 3.87
CA GLY A 126 22.17 -7.22 3.83
C GLY A 126 21.65 -6.16 2.85
N HIS A 127 21.19 -6.59 1.66
CA HIS A 127 20.54 -5.68 0.70
C HIS A 127 19.28 -5.05 1.29
N LEU A 128 18.47 -5.81 2.06
CA LEU A 128 17.28 -5.23 2.71
C LEU A 128 17.63 -4.14 3.72
N VAL A 129 18.72 -4.30 4.48
CA VAL A 129 19.17 -3.27 5.43
C VAL A 129 19.61 -2.01 4.68
N ALA A 130 20.37 -2.17 3.59
CA ALA A 130 20.80 -1.04 2.75
C ALA A 130 19.62 -0.30 2.12
N LEU A 131 18.66 -1.03 1.57
CA LEU A 131 17.46 -0.46 0.94
C LEU A 131 16.56 0.28 1.95
N ARG A 132 16.45 -0.22 3.18
CA ARG A 132 15.73 0.50 4.25
C ARG A 132 16.40 1.83 4.60
N ARG A 133 17.74 1.87 4.59
CA ARG A 133 18.50 3.11 4.81
C ARG A 133 18.32 4.09 3.65
N LEU A 134 18.44 3.61 2.41
CA LEU A 134 18.19 4.43 1.22
C LEU A 134 16.77 5.01 1.23
N ARG A 135 15.75 4.19 1.53
CA ARG A 135 14.37 4.65 1.71
C ARG A 135 14.28 5.73 2.79
N SER A 136 14.91 5.58 3.95
CA SER A 136 14.85 6.63 4.99
C SER A 136 15.48 7.96 4.56
N LEU A 137 16.46 7.93 3.65
CA LEU A 137 17.14 9.11 3.13
C LEU A 137 16.30 9.78 2.01
N SER A 138 15.69 9.00 1.13
CA SER A 138 14.87 9.52 0.01
C SER A 138 13.50 10.08 0.40
N PHE A 139 13.07 9.92 1.65
CA PHE A 139 11.80 10.43 2.18
C PHE A 139 12.00 11.48 3.30
N SER A 140 13.20 12.08 3.39
CA SER A 140 13.52 13.14 4.35
C SER A 140 13.58 14.56 3.73
N ASP A 141 13.19 14.70 2.46
CA ASP A 141 12.94 15.97 1.78
C ASP A 141 11.43 16.18 1.58
#